data_AF-A0AAV2NDF7-F1
#
_entry.id   AF-A0AAV2NDF7-F1
#
_cell.length_a   1.000
_cell.length_b   1.000
_cell.length_c   1.000
_cell.angle_alpha   90.00
_cell.angle_beta   90.00
_cell.angle_gamma   90.00
#
_symmetry.space_group_name_H-M   'P 1'
#
loop_
_entity.id
_entity.type
_entity.pdbx_description
1 polymer ?
#
loop_
_entity_poly.entity_id
_entity_poly.type
_entity_poly.pdbx_seq_one_letter_code
_entity_poly.pdbx_strand_id
1 'polypeptide(L)'
;MSFYDNRYYYINKTLLSVIGQWPFQSRLEGNVMLVITLFFLGSLTVLELWGLIAGIKNLSIIMENASPLLINSLIFIKLINCLYNKDKMKDLLEHIEKTWKTTQIGPETEILLNYAEQSKTLIIKYISILYMLGGLYTTIPVIVSRLYSLLPTNETYSARFLYRLEHVLDVDKYFNLLMLHAFIGVFFLISVWAAADGMFILCTYHVCALFEGIRYNMERIRGSDFVAVEPNIADDEAYHIIIGCIKSYKRALTLVLVASLNVEMHVV
;
A
#
# COMPACT_ATOMS: atom_id res chain seq x y z
N MET A 1 -10.31 -6.02 -21.43
CA MET A 1 -9.69 -5.09 -20.48
C MET A 1 -10.39 -5.27 -19.14
N SER A 2 -9.64 -5.45 -18.05
CA SER A 2 -10.23 -5.69 -16.73
C SER A 2 -10.77 -4.39 -16.13
N PHE A 3 -11.78 -4.45 -15.25
CA PHE A 3 -12.37 -3.28 -14.61
C PHE A 3 -11.31 -2.38 -13.93
N TYR A 4 -10.29 -2.98 -13.30
CA TYR A 4 -9.22 -2.29 -12.58
C TYR A 4 -8.13 -1.68 -13.47
N ASP A 5 -8.22 -1.82 -14.79
CA ASP A 5 -7.32 -1.13 -15.73
C ASP A 5 -7.70 0.35 -15.92
N ASN A 6 -8.73 0.83 -15.20
CA ASN A 6 -9.12 2.23 -15.21
C ASN A 6 -8.17 3.11 -14.37
N ARG A 7 -8.20 4.42 -14.64
CA ARG A 7 -7.30 5.42 -14.02
C ARG A 7 -7.34 5.49 -12.49
N TYR A 8 -8.41 5.02 -11.85
CA TYR A 8 -8.60 5.12 -10.40
C TYR A 8 -7.91 3.97 -9.65
N TYR A 9 -7.87 2.78 -10.26
CA TYR A 9 -7.39 1.56 -9.61
C TYR A 9 -6.06 1.02 -10.17
N TYR A 10 -5.67 1.47 -11.37
CA TYR A 10 -4.48 0.97 -12.07
C TYR A 10 -3.20 1.00 -11.22
N ILE A 11 -2.98 2.06 -10.44
CA ILE A 11 -1.77 2.21 -9.61
C ILE A 11 -1.73 1.16 -8.50
N ASN A 12 -2.83 0.99 -7.76
CA ASN A 12 -2.91 -0.02 -6.69
C ASN A 12 -2.78 -1.44 -7.26
N LYS A 13 -3.44 -1.71 -8.40
CA LYS A 13 -3.28 -2.96 -9.14
C LYS A 13 -1.82 -3.22 -9.50
N THR A 14 -1.13 -2.21 -10.04
CA THR A 14 0.27 -2.32 -10.46
C THR A 14 1.17 -2.63 -9.26
N LEU A 15 1.05 -1.88 -8.17
CA LEU A 15 1.84 -2.11 -6.95
C LEU A 15 1.65 -3.52 -6.38
N LEU A 16 0.40 -3.96 -6.24
CA LEU A 16 0.09 -5.31 -5.78
C LEU A 16 0.62 -6.39 -6.74
N SER A 17 0.61 -6.13 -8.05
CA SER A 17 1.13 -7.08 -9.04
C SER A 17 2.66 -7.18 -8.97
N VAL A 18 3.36 -6.06 -8.78
CA VAL A 18 4.82 -6.01 -8.62
C VAL A 18 5.29 -6.84 -7.43
N ILE A 19 4.54 -6.85 -6.33
CA ILE A 19 4.88 -7.65 -5.14
C ILE A 19 4.28 -9.08 -5.16
N GLY A 20 3.63 -9.47 -6.27
CA GLY A 20 3.01 -10.78 -6.40
C GLY A 20 1.76 -10.99 -5.52
N GLN A 21 1.12 -9.92 -5.07
CA GLN A 21 -0.08 -9.97 -4.21
C GLN A 21 -1.40 -9.63 -4.91
N TRP A 22 -1.40 -9.19 -6.17
CA TRP A 22 -2.65 -8.91 -6.88
C TRP A 22 -3.55 -10.17 -6.96
N PRO A 23 -4.81 -10.13 -6.49
CA PRO A 23 -5.61 -11.35 -6.37
C PRO A 23 -6.08 -11.90 -7.72
N PHE A 24 -6.14 -11.06 -8.76
CA PHE A 24 -6.56 -11.46 -10.11
C PHE A 24 -5.40 -11.72 -11.09
N GLN A 25 -4.15 -11.72 -10.62
CA GLN A 25 -2.99 -12.08 -11.46
C GLN A 25 -2.91 -13.60 -11.66
N SER A 26 -2.19 -14.05 -12.69
CA SER A 26 -1.98 -15.49 -12.88
C SER A 26 -1.19 -16.10 -11.72
N ARG A 27 -1.46 -17.36 -11.38
CA ARG A 27 -0.79 -18.04 -10.25
C ARG A 27 0.73 -18.07 -10.43
N LEU A 28 1.20 -18.30 -11.66
CA LEU A 28 2.61 -18.35 -11.97
C LEU A 28 3.27 -16.98 -11.78
N GLU A 29 2.74 -15.93 -12.42
CA GLU A 29 3.30 -14.57 -12.30
C GLU A 29 3.29 -14.10 -10.85
N GLY A 30 2.18 -14.28 -10.14
CA GLY A 30 2.07 -13.88 -8.74
C GLY A 30 3.07 -14.58 -7.83
N ASN A 31 3.26 -15.90 -8.01
CA ASN A 31 4.23 -16.64 -7.21
C ASN A 31 5.67 -16.25 -7.55
N VAL A 32 6.00 -16.04 -8.84
CA VAL A 32 7.33 -15.58 -9.26
C VAL A 32 7.64 -14.21 -8.67
N MET A 33 6.73 -13.24 -8.80
CA MET A 33 6.93 -11.90 -8.26
C MET A 33 7.03 -11.90 -6.74
N LEU A 34 6.27 -12.76 -6.05
CA LEU A 34 6.38 -12.93 -4.61
C LEU A 34 7.73 -13.52 -4.20
N VAL A 35 8.23 -14.55 -4.90
CA VAL A 35 9.56 -15.14 -4.62
C VAL A 35 10.66 -14.12 -4.82
N ILE A 36 10.59 -13.31 -5.89
CA ILE A 36 11.55 -12.21 -6.13
C ILE A 36 11.48 -11.20 -4.98
N THR A 37 10.29 -10.79 -4.57
CA THR A 37 10.07 -9.86 -3.46
C THR A 37 10.69 -10.41 -2.17
N LEU A 38 10.37 -11.66 -1.80
CA LEU A 38 10.91 -12.33 -0.62
C LEU A 38 12.42 -12.49 -0.65
N PHE A 39 13.00 -12.78 -1.83
CA PHE A 39 14.44 -12.88 -2.00
C PHE A 39 15.13 -11.55 -1.65
N PHE A 40 14.66 -10.43 -2.21
CA PHE A 40 15.27 -9.13 -1.95
C PHE A 40 15.05 -8.63 -0.51
N LEU A 41 13.84 -8.76 0.02
CA LEU A 41 13.57 -8.38 1.41
C LEU A 41 14.37 -9.27 2.38
N GLY A 42 14.35 -10.59 2.18
CA GLY A 42 15.04 -11.54 3.03
C GLY A 42 16.55 -11.37 3.02
N SER A 43 17.14 -11.16 1.84
CA SER A 43 18.59 -10.93 1.74
C SER A 43 19.03 -9.60 2.40
N LEU A 44 18.24 -8.53 2.31
CA LEU A 44 18.50 -7.30 3.07
C LEU A 44 18.47 -7.55 4.58
N THR A 45 17.42 -8.23 5.08
CA THR A 45 17.30 -8.54 6.51
C THR A 45 18.41 -9.46 7.00
N VAL A 46 18.86 -10.42 6.20
CA VAL A 46 20.00 -11.29 6.55
C VAL A 46 21.28 -10.48 6.71
N LEU A 47 21.57 -9.55 5.80
CA LEU A 47 22.73 -8.68 5.91
C LEU A 47 22.65 -7.78 7.15
N GLU A 48 21.49 -7.19 7.41
CA GLU A 48 21.28 -6.36 8.62
C GLU A 48 21.45 -7.16 9.92
N LEU A 49 20.86 -8.37 9.99
CA LEU A 49 21.00 -9.25 11.15
C LEU A 49 22.44 -9.71 11.35
N TRP A 50 23.15 -10.05 10.27
CA TRP A 50 24.56 -10.40 10.35
C TRP A 50 25.37 -9.22 10.91
N GLY A 51 25.19 -8.02 10.35
CA GLY A 51 25.80 -6.79 10.85
C GLY A 51 25.51 -6.57 12.33
N LEU A 52 24.25 -6.68 12.75
CA LEU A 52 23.85 -6.51 14.14
C LEU A 52 24.48 -7.55 15.08
N ILE A 53 24.41 -8.84 14.75
CA ILE A 53 24.92 -9.93 15.59
C ILE A 53 26.43 -9.81 15.78
N ALA A 54 27.16 -9.54 14.70
CA ALA A 54 28.62 -9.39 14.76
C ALA A 54 29.04 -8.14 15.56
N GLY A 55 28.22 -7.08 15.53
CA GLY A 55 28.49 -5.81 16.20
C GLY A 55 27.80 -5.63 17.55
N ILE A 56 27.15 -6.66 18.10
CA ILE A 56 26.19 -6.54 19.22
C ILE A 56 26.79 -5.99 20.52
N LYS A 57 28.13 -6.00 20.66
CA LYS A 57 28.80 -5.42 21.83
C LYS A 57 28.95 -3.90 21.76
N ASN A 58 28.72 -3.30 20.59
CA ASN A 58 28.90 -1.87 20.37
C ASN A 58 27.53 -1.18 20.20
N LEU A 59 27.17 -0.35 21.19
CA LEU A 59 25.88 0.34 21.21
C LEU A 59 25.63 1.19 19.95
N SER A 60 26.67 1.80 19.37
CA SER A 60 26.52 2.57 18.13
C SER A 60 26.08 1.70 16.95
N ILE A 61 26.63 0.48 16.85
CA ILE A 61 26.25 -0.48 15.80
C ILE A 61 24.82 -0.97 16.02
N ILE A 62 24.44 -1.24 17.28
CA ILE A 62 23.07 -1.63 17.62
C ILE A 62 22.09 -0.54 17.17
N MET A 63 22.34 0.72 17.55
CA MET A 63 21.43 1.82 17.22
C MET A 63 21.30 2.05 15.71
N GLU A 64 22.41 2.02 14.97
CA GLU A 64 22.40 2.21 13.51
C GLU A 64 21.72 1.05 12.76
N ASN A 65 21.85 -0.20 13.22
CA ASN A 65 21.25 -1.36 12.56
C ASN A 65 19.81 -1.66 13.04
N ALA A 66 19.43 -1.24 14.26
CA ALA A 66 18.10 -1.51 14.80
C ALA A 66 16.99 -0.77 14.05
N SER A 67 17.22 0.48 13.62
CA SER A 67 16.19 1.26 12.93
C SER A 67 15.79 0.64 11.57
N PRO A 68 16.73 0.29 10.67
CA PRO A 68 16.42 -0.44 9.44
C PRO A 68 15.75 -1.81 9.68
N LEU A 69 16.21 -2.56 10.69
CA LEU A 69 15.62 -3.85 11.05
C LEU A 69 14.15 -3.73 11.49
N LEU A 70 13.82 -2.69 12.25
CA LEU A 70 12.43 -2.42 12.66
C LEU A 70 11.56 -2.11 11.44
N ILE A 71 12.03 -1.27 10.52
CA ILE A 71 11.33 -0.97 9.26
C ILE A 71 11.10 -2.27 8.48
N ASN A 72 12.13 -3.08 8.27
CA ASN A 72 12.03 -4.35 7.55
C ASN A 72 11.03 -5.30 8.21
N SER A 73 11.04 -5.40 9.55
CA SER A 73 10.10 -6.22 10.30
C SER A 73 8.65 -5.80 10.06
N LEU A 74 8.35 -4.49 10.10
CA LEU A 74 7.02 -3.97 9.80
C LEU A 74 6.58 -4.27 8.36
N ILE A 75 7.51 -4.22 7.40
CA ILE A 75 7.23 -4.55 6.01
C ILE A 75 6.96 -6.04 5.82
N PHE A 76 7.69 -6.92 6.51
CA PHE A 76 7.39 -8.35 6.54
C PHE A 76 6.00 -8.62 7.11
N ILE A 77 5.63 -7.96 8.21
CA ILE A 77 4.27 -8.06 8.77
C ILE A 77 3.22 -7.63 7.75
N LYS A 78 3.43 -6.50 7.04
CA LYS A 78 2.55 -6.06 5.94
C LYS A 78 2.43 -7.10 4.83
N LEU A 79 3.55 -7.69 4.40
CA LEU A 79 3.55 -8.71 3.35
C LEU A 79 2.80 -9.98 3.78
N ILE A 80 3.04 -10.46 5.00
CA ILE A 80 2.35 -11.63 5.58
C ILE A 80 0.86 -11.35 5.70
N ASN A 81 0.48 -10.14 6.12
CA ASN A 81 -0.92 -9.71 6.19
C ASN A 81 -1.58 -9.75 4.81
N CYS A 82 -0.91 -9.20 3.77
CA CYS A 82 -1.39 -9.28 2.39
C CYS A 82 -1.57 -10.73 1.91
N LEU A 83 -0.65 -11.63 2.28
CA LEU A 83 -0.73 -13.05 1.93
C LEU A 83 -1.93 -13.73 2.60
N TYR A 84 -2.07 -13.54 3.91
CA TYR A 84 -3.13 -14.19 4.70
C TYR A 84 -4.52 -13.68 4.33
N ASN A 85 -4.64 -12.38 4.04
CA ASN A 85 -5.91 -11.75 3.72
C ASN A 85 -6.14 -11.57 2.20
N LYS A 86 -5.45 -12.36 1.36
CA LYS A 86 -5.55 -12.27 -0.09
C LYS A 86 -6.97 -12.52 -0.61
N ASP A 87 -7.65 -13.54 -0.08
CA ASP A 87 -9.03 -13.86 -0.48
C ASP A 87 -10.01 -12.75 -0.04
N LYS A 88 -9.85 -12.24 1.18
CA LYS A 88 -10.61 -11.08 1.67
C LYS A 88 -10.39 -9.85 0.79
N MET A 89 -9.15 -9.57 0.41
CA MET A 89 -8.83 -8.48 -0.51
C MET A 89 -9.49 -8.66 -1.87
N LYS A 90 -9.55 -9.88 -2.37
CA LYS A 90 -10.28 -10.21 -3.60
C LYS A 90 -11.78 -9.90 -3.45
N ASP A 91 -12.39 -10.37 -2.37
CA ASP A 91 -13.81 -10.11 -2.09
C ASP A 91 -14.09 -8.61 -1.98
N LEU A 92 -13.24 -7.84 -1.29
CA LEU A 92 -13.35 -6.37 -1.21
C LEU A 92 -13.36 -5.74 -2.61
N LEU A 93 -12.41 -6.13 -3.46
CA LEU A 93 -12.28 -5.62 -4.81
C LEU A 93 -13.53 -5.97 -5.64
N GLU A 94 -14.00 -7.22 -5.61
CA GLU A 94 -15.21 -7.64 -6.32
C GLU A 94 -16.46 -6.88 -5.86
N HIS A 95 -16.57 -6.57 -4.56
CA HIS A 95 -17.63 -5.72 -4.03
C HIS A 95 -17.56 -4.29 -4.57
N ILE A 96 -16.36 -3.71 -4.68
CA ILE A 96 -16.15 -2.39 -5.27
C ILE A 96 -16.63 -2.41 -6.72
N GLU A 97 -16.17 -3.38 -7.53
CA GLU A 97 -16.58 -3.51 -8.93
C GLU A 97 -18.10 -3.67 -9.07
N LYS A 98 -18.71 -4.49 -8.21
CA LYS A 98 -20.17 -4.67 -8.19
C LYS A 98 -20.90 -3.36 -7.87
N THR A 99 -20.42 -2.58 -6.90
CA THR A 99 -20.98 -1.26 -6.57
C THR A 99 -20.96 -0.33 -7.79
N TRP A 100 -19.82 -0.24 -8.48
CA TRP A 100 -19.71 0.55 -9.71
C TRP A 100 -20.68 0.07 -10.80
N LYS A 101 -20.85 -1.24 -10.97
CA LYS A 101 -21.80 -1.79 -11.94
C LYS A 101 -23.26 -1.52 -11.57
N THR A 102 -23.59 -1.38 -10.29
CA THR A 102 -24.96 -1.05 -9.85
C THR A 102 -25.25 0.45 -9.84
N THR A 103 -24.23 1.28 -9.68
CA THR A 103 -24.34 2.74 -9.58
C THR A 103 -23.79 3.39 -10.85
N GLN A 104 -24.52 3.23 -11.96
CA GLN A 104 -24.07 3.71 -13.28
C GLN A 104 -24.66 5.06 -13.68
N ILE A 105 -25.79 5.45 -13.10
CA ILE A 105 -26.54 6.63 -13.52
C ILE A 105 -27.01 7.39 -12.28
N GLY A 106 -26.75 8.70 -12.27
CA GLY A 106 -27.26 9.62 -11.26
C GLY A 106 -26.21 10.18 -10.29
N PRO A 107 -26.65 11.03 -9.34
CA PRO A 107 -25.77 11.81 -8.44
C PRO A 107 -24.83 10.96 -7.59
N GLU A 108 -25.24 9.74 -7.21
CA GLU A 108 -24.38 8.79 -6.50
C GLU A 108 -23.12 8.40 -7.28
N THR A 109 -23.21 8.36 -8.62
CA THR A 109 -22.07 8.05 -9.49
C THR A 109 -21.04 9.18 -9.44
N GLU A 110 -21.49 10.42 -9.40
CA GLU A 110 -20.61 11.59 -9.27
C GLU A 110 -19.89 11.61 -7.91
N ILE A 111 -20.60 11.23 -6.83
CA ILE A 111 -20.01 11.04 -5.50
C ILE A 111 -18.91 9.96 -5.57
N LEU A 112 -19.21 8.77 -6.12
CA LEU A 112 -18.22 7.70 -6.27
C LEU A 112 -16.99 8.14 -7.07
N LEU A 113 -17.19 8.85 -8.19
CA LEU A 113 -16.10 9.37 -9.02
C LEU A 113 -15.23 10.39 -8.29
N ASN A 114 -15.85 11.31 -7.55
CA ASN A 114 -15.12 12.30 -6.76
C ASN A 114 -14.22 11.65 -5.71
N TYR A 115 -14.77 10.71 -4.92
CA TYR A 115 -13.97 9.99 -3.92
C TYR A 115 -12.91 9.07 -4.55
N ALA A 116 -13.19 8.46 -5.69
CA ALA A 116 -12.21 7.67 -6.42
C ALA A 116 -11.03 8.53 -6.91
N GLU A 117 -11.29 9.73 -7.46
CA GLU A 117 -10.22 10.65 -7.88
C GLU A 117 -9.42 11.20 -6.68
N GLN A 118 -10.09 11.48 -5.56
CA GLN A 118 -9.40 11.88 -4.32
C GLN A 118 -8.50 10.76 -3.79
N SER A 119 -9.01 9.52 -3.73
CA SER A 119 -8.23 8.36 -3.28
C SER A 119 -6.99 8.14 -4.15
N LYS A 120 -7.15 8.19 -5.47
CA LYS A 120 -6.05 8.10 -6.44
C LYS A 120 -5.03 9.22 -6.24
N THR A 121 -5.48 10.46 -6.09
CA THR A 121 -4.59 11.62 -5.88
C THR A 121 -3.78 11.47 -4.60
N LEU A 122 -4.41 11.03 -3.51
CA LEU A 122 -3.73 10.79 -2.24
C LEU A 122 -2.69 9.67 -2.38
N ILE A 123 -3.06 8.56 -3.02
CA ILE A 123 -2.17 7.42 -3.25
C ILE A 123 -0.97 7.83 -4.10
N ILE A 124 -1.17 8.58 -5.20
CA ILE A 124 -0.06 9.10 -6.02
C ILE A 124 0.89 9.96 -5.20
N LYS A 125 0.36 10.92 -4.43
CA LYS A 125 1.19 11.79 -3.59
C LYS A 125 1.97 10.98 -2.56
N TYR A 126 1.31 10.05 -1.88
CA TYR A 126 1.91 9.19 -0.88
C TYR A 126 3.05 8.35 -1.46
N ILE A 127 2.80 7.64 -2.56
CA ILE A 127 3.79 6.81 -3.24
C ILE A 127 4.97 7.67 -3.72
N SER A 128 4.70 8.85 -4.29
CA SER A 128 5.76 9.74 -4.78
C SER A 128 6.69 10.17 -3.65
N ILE A 129 6.13 10.51 -2.48
CA ILE A 129 6.91 10.88 -1.30
C ILE A 129 7.76 9.69 -0.82
N LEU A 130 7.17 8.49 -0.72
CA LEU A 130 7.90 7.30 -0.28
C LEU A 130 9.09 6.97 -1.19
N TYR A 131 8.88 6.95 -2.51
CA TYR A 131 9.95 6.66 -3.46
C TYR A 131 11.01 7.76 -3.49
N MET A 132 10.63 9.03 -3.34
CA MET A 132 11.59 10.13 -3.22
C MET A 132 12.47 9.96 -1.97
N LEU A 133 11.87 9.70 -0.80
CA LEU A 133 12.61 9.52 0.45
C LEU A 133 13.51 8.28 0.41
N GLY A 134 13.01 7.15 -0.09
CA GLY A 134 13.79 5.94 -0.23
C GLY A 134 14.92 6.06 -1.26
N GLY A 135 14.68 6.78 -2.35
CA GLY A 135 15.70 7.13 -3.33
C GLY A 135 16.80 8.01 -2.73
N LEU A 136 16.44 9.03 -1.94
CA LEU A 136 17.41 9.86 -1.23
C LEU A 136 18.21 9.04 -0.21
N TYR A 137 17.54 8.21 0.60
CA TYR A 137 18.20 7.34 1.57
C TYR A 137 19.24 6.42 0.90
N THR A 138 18.87 5.79 -0.23
CA THR A 138 19.76 4.87 -0.95
C THR A 138 20.88 5.56 -1.73
N THR A 139 20.69 6.80 -2.19
CA THR A 139 21.69 7.52 -2.99
C THR A 139 22.74 8.24 -2.14
N ILE A 140 22.45 8.59 -0.89
CA ILE A 140 23.41 9.29 0.01
C ILE A 140 24.77 8.58 0.08
N PRO A 141 24.87 7.26 0.34
CA PRO A 141 26.16 6.56 0.35
C PRO A 141 26.98 6.71 -0.93
N VAL A 142 26.30 6.67 -2.09
CA VAL A 142 26.93 6.80 -3.41
C VAL A 142 27.47 8.21 -3.60
N ILE A 143 26.67 9.22 -3.27
CA ILE A 143 27.06 10.63 -3.39
C ILE A 143 28.27 10.92 -2.50
N VAL A 144 28.23 10.48 -1.25
CA VAL A 144 29.32 10.67 -0.29
C VAL A 144 30.59 9.97 -0.78
N SER A 145 30.52 8.69 -1.13
CA SER A 145 31.67 7.94 -1.65
C SER A 145 32.30 8.61 -2.88
N ARG A 146 31.47 9.08 -3.84
CA ARG A 146 31.95 9.80 -5.02
C ARG A 146 32.58 11.14 -4.68
N LEU A 147 31.99 11.91 -3.77
CA LEU A 147 32.53 13.20 -3.35
C LEU A 147 33.93 13.05 -2.73
N TYR A 148 34.12 12.07 -1.83
CA TYR A 148 35.42 11.81 -1.21
C TYR A 148 36.46 11.29 -2.20
N SER A 149 36.06 10.52 -3.23
CA SER A 149 36.99 10.07 -4.28
C SER A 149 37.53 11.21 -5.16
N LEU A 150 36.84 12.36 -5.20
CA LEU A 150 37.23 13.53 -6.00
C LEU A 150 37.99 14.57 -5.17
N LEU A 151 37.89 14.54 -3.84
CA LEU A 151 38.61 15.44 -2.96
C LEU A 151 40.10 15.03 -2.90
N PRO A 152 41.04 15.99 -2.93
CA PRO A 152 42.47 15.73 -2.84
C PRO A 152 42.88 15.44 -1.38
N THR A 153 42.16 14.55 -0.70
CA THR A 153 42.46 14.11 0.66
C THR A 153 43.34 12.85 0.61
N ASN A 154 44.50 12.90 1.26
CA ASN A 154 45.44 11.76 1.39
C ASN A 154 44.91 10.62 2.30
N GLU A 155 43.64 10.67 2.70
CA GLU A 155 43.01 9.64 3.53
C GLU A 155 42.10 8.76 2.69
N THR A 156 42.25 7.44 2.84
CA THR A 156 41.37 6.44 2.24
C THR A 156 40.00 6.52 2.91
N TYR A 157 39.03 7.17 2.27
CA TYR A 157 37.63 7.13 2.75
C TYR A 157 37.09 5.71 2.59
N SER A 158 36.77 5.05 3.70
CA SER A 158 36.04 3.77 3.65
C SER A 158 34.57 4.03 3.38
N ALA A 159 34.06 3.41 2.32
CA ALA A 159 32.70 3.57 1.87
C ALA A 159 31.73 3.06 2.93
N ARG A 160 30.85 3.93 3.42
CA ARG A 160 29.78 3.53 4.33
C ARG A 160 28.59 3.01 3.55
N PHE A 161 28.01 1.91 4.01
CA PHE A 161 26.75 1.40 3.49
C PHE A 161 25.54 1.96 4.25
N LEU A 162 24.32 1.63 3.83
CA LEU A 162 23.05 2.12 4.43
C LEU A 162 22.91 1.81 5.93
N TYR A 163 23.56 0.73 6.36
CA TYR A 163 23.68 0.26 7.73
C TYR A 163 25.07 -0.37 7.89
N ARG A 164 25.51 -0.60 9.13
CA ARG A 164 26.89 -1.01 9.41
C ARG A 164 27.13 -2.47 9.04
N LEU A 165 27.99 -2.65 8.05
CA LEU A 165 28.51 -3.95 7.59
C LEU A 165 30.05 -4.03 7.56
N GLU A 166 30.75 -2.92 7.78
CA GLU A 166 32.22 -2.79 7.65
C GLU A 166 33.00 -3.78 8.53
N HIS A 167 32.43 -4.16 9.68
CA HIS A 167 33.03 -5.12 10.62
C HIS A 167 32.75 -6.59 10.26
N VAL A 168 31.96 -6.84 9.22
CA VAL A 168 31.56 -8.19 8.76
C VAL A 168 32.08 -8.50 7.37
N LEU A 169 32.06 -7.51 6.49
CA LEU A 169 32.34 -7.65 5.07
C LEU A 169 33.19 -6.48 4.61
N ASP A 170 34.06 -6.73 3.65
CA ASP A 170 34.83 -5.71 2.95
C ASP A 170 33.90 -4.87 2.07
N VAL A 171 33.29 -3.84 2.66
CA VAL A 171 32.31 -2.98 1.99
C VAL A 171 32.94 -2.25 0.81
N ASP A 172 34.20 -1.83 0.93
CA ASP A 172 34.93 -1.14 -0.13
C ASP A 172 35.06 -2.01 -1.39
N LYS A 173 35.40 -3.30 -1.22
CA LYS A 173 35.50 -4.25 -2.34
C LYS A 173 34.16 -4.54 -3.03
N TYR A 174 33.08 -4.65 -2.27
CA TYR A 174 31.77 -5.08 -2.80
C TYR A 174 30.77 -3.93 -2.97
N PHE A 175 31.19 -2.67 -2.77
CA PHE A 175 30.31 -1.50 -2.66
C PHE A 175 29.28 -1.40 -3.79
N ASN A 176 29.72 -1.47 -5.06
CA ASN A 176 28.82 -1.31 -6.20
C ASN A 176 27.74 -2.40 -6.28
N LEU A 177 28.11 -3.65 -5.98
CA LEU A 177 27.17 -4.78 -5.97
C LEU A 177 26.18 -4.65 -4.82
N LEU A 178 26.67 -4.27 -3.64
CA LEU A 178 25.86 -4.08 -2.44
C LEU A 178 24.87 -2.91 -2.61
N MET A 179 25.31 -1.80 -3.22
CA MET A 179 24.43 -0.68 -3.55
C MET A 179 23.38 -1.05 -4.60
N LEU A 180 23.73 -1.81 -5.65
CA LEU A 180 22.76 -2.28 -6.63
C LEU A 180 21.69 -3.17 -5.98
N HIS A 181 22.12 -4.12 -5.13
CA HIS A 181 21.22 -4.95 -4.35
C HIS A 181 20.32 -4.11 -3.44
N ALA A 182 20.87 -3.08 -2.79
CA ALA A 182 20.13 -2.16 -1.95
C ALA A 182 19.06 -1.35 -2.71
N PHE A 183 19.39 -0.84 -3.90
CA PHE A 183 18.43 -0.11 -4.73
C PHE A 183 17.22 -0.99 -5.09
N ILE A 184 17.48 -2.23 -5.50
CA ILE A 184 16.41 -3.17 -5.87
C ILE A 184 15.62 -3.58 -4.61
N GLY A 185 16.30 -3.86 -3.50
CA GLY A 185 15.65 -4.22 -2.26
C GLY A 185 14.77 -3.11 -1.68
N VAL A 186 15.25 -1.86 -1.66
CA VAL A 186 14.47 -0.70 -1.23
C VAL A 186 13.29 -0.43 -2.16
N PHE A 187 13.44 -0.66 -3.47
CA PHE A 187 12.31 -0.60 -4.40
C PHE A 187 11.19 -1.59 -4.00
N PHE A 188 11.52 -2.85 -3.71
CA PHE A 188 10.53 -3.84 -3.28
C PHE A 188 9.96 -3.52 -1.89
N LEU A 189 10.79 -3.05 -0.96
CA LEU A 189 10.37 -2.62 0.38
C LEU A 189 9.29 -1.54 0.28
N ILE A 190 9.55 -0.48 -0.51
CA ILE A 190 8.60 0.61 -0.74
C ILE A 190 7.36 0.11 -1.49
N SER A 191 7.52 -0.79 -2.46
CA SER A 191 6.39 -1.40 -3.18
C SER A 191 5.44 -2.13 -2.24
N VAL A 192 5.94 -2.92 -1.30
CA VAL A 192 5.13 -3.63 -0.29
C VAL A 192 4.40 -2.63 0.60
N TRP A 193 5.11 -1.63 1.11
CA TRP A 193 4.53 -0.58 1.94
C TRP A 193 3.39 0.14 1.22
N ALA A 194 3.68 0.62 0.01
CA ALA A 194 2.75 1.36 -0.83
C ALA A 194 1.54 0.51 -1.24
N ALA A 195 1.71 -0.77 -1.54
CA ALA A 195 0.62 -1.66 -1.92
C ALA A 195 -0.37 -1.87 -0.76
N ALA A 196 0.14 -2.14 0.45
CA ALA A 196 -0.68 -2.36 1.63
C ALA A 196 -1.47 -1.08 2.01
N ASP A 197 -0.77 0.05 2.10
CA ASP A 197 -1.39 1.32 2.49
C ASP A 197 -2.31 1.86 1.39
N GLY A 198 -1.93 1.69 0.13
CA GLY A 198 -2.76 2.07 -1.02
C GLY A 198 -4.10 1.33 -1.04
N MET A 199 -4.10 0.03 -0.74
CA MET A 199 -5.33 -0.74 -0.58
C MET A 199 -6.20 -0.26 0.58
N PHE A 200 -5.58 0.05 1.71
CA PHE A 200 -6.30 0.59 2.87
C PHE A 200 -6.95 1.96 2.56
N ILE A 201 -6.20 2.87 1.94
CA ILE A 201 -6.69 4.19 1.51
C ILE A 201 -7.86 4.01 0.54
N LEU A 202 -7.70 3.17 -0.49
CA LEU A 202 -8.73 2.89 -1.49
C LEU A 202 -10.03 2.39 -0.84
N CYS A 203 -9.95 1.42 0.07
CA CYS A 203 -11.11 0.88 0.76
C CYS A 203 -11.78 1.95 1.64
N THR A 204 -10.98 2.73 2.37
CA THR A 204 -11.48 3.81 3.23
C THR A 204 -12.26 4.84 2.43
N TYR A 205 -11.70 5.33 1.32
CA TYR A 205 -12.38 6.30 0.46
C TYR A 205 -13.62 5.73 -0.21
N HIS A 206 -13.62 4.45 -0.59
CA HIS A 206 -14.81 3.81 -1.13
C HIS A 206 -15.94 3.71 -0.09
N VAL A 207 -15.61 3.35 1.15
CA VAL A 207 -16.56 3.34 2.27
C VAL A 207 -17.10 4.76 2.54
N CYS A 208 -16.24 5.77 2.56
CA CYS A 208 -16.67 7.17 2.70
C CYS A 208 -17.63 7.58 1.57
N ALA A 209 -17.36 7.18 0.33
CA ALA A 209 -18.23 7.47 -0.81
C ALA A 209 -19.62 6.82 -0.65
N LEU A 210 -19.69 5.58 -0.14
CA LEU A 210 -20.96 4.91 0.15
C LEU A 210 -21.76 5.65 1.23
N PHE A 211 -21.10 6.10 2.30
CA PHE A 211 -21.77 6.89 3.35
C PHE A 211 -22.24 8.24 2.86
N GLU A 212 -21.46 8.91 2.02
CA GLU A 212 -21.85 10.17 1.39
C GLU A 212 -23.06 9.99 0.46
N GLY A 213 -23.10 8.89 -0.32
CA GLY A 213 -24.27 8.53 -1.12
C GLY A 213 -25.53 8.28 -0.27
N ILE A 214 -25.38 7.62 0.89
CA ILE A 214 -26.48 7.43 1.84
C ILE A 214 -26.96 8.79 2.37
N ARG A 215 -26.05 9.69 2.77
CA ARG A 215 -26.39 11.04 3.24
C ARG A 215 -27.17 11.79 2.18
N TYR A 216 -26.65 11.83 0.96
CA TYR A 216 -27.28 12.50 -0.18
C TYR A 216 -28.74 12.02 -0.39
N ASN A 217 -28.95 10.70 -0.38
CA ASN A 217 -30.28 10.13 -0.55
C ASN A 217 -31.24 10.46 0.61
N MET A 218 -30.75 10.46 1.85
CA MET A 218 -31.56 10.81 3.01
C MET A 218 -31.98 12.29 2.99
N GLU A 219 -31.07 13.19 2.59
CA GLU A 219 -31.37 14.60 2.42
C GLU A 219 -32.37 14.83 1.29
N ARG A 220 -32.24 14.08 0.18
CA ARG A 220 -33.19 14.11 -0.92
C ARG A 220 -34.59 13.74 -0.46
N ILE A 221 -34.76 12.62 0.27
CA ILE A 221 -36.06 12.21 0.83
C ILE A 221 -36.65 13.28 1.75
N ARG A 222 -35.81 13.90 2.59
CA ARG A 222 -36.26 14.94 3.53
C ARG A 222 -36.71 16.24 2.83
N GLY A 223 -36.06 16.61 1.73
CA GLY A 223 -36.31 17.85 1.00
C GLY A 223 -37.42 17.79 -0.06
N SER A 224 -37.87 16.59 -0.41
CA SER A 224 -38.97 16.33 -1.33
C SER A 224 -40.29 16.12 -0.58
N ASP A 225 -41.38 16.71 -1.09
CA ASP A 225 -42.76 16.37 -0.70
C ASP A 225 -43.13 14.97 -1.25
N PHE A 226 -42.40 13.91 -0.88
CA PHE A 226 -42.81 12.51 -1.09
C PHE A 226 -43.97 12.18 -0.12
N VAL A 227 -45.07 12.92 -0.23
CA VAL A 227 -46.33 12.64 0.47
C VAL A 227 -47.33 12.22 -0.58
N ALA A 228 -47.13 11.01 -1.12
CA ALA A 228 -48.28 10.23 -1.50
C ALA A 228 -48.91 9.74 -0.19
N VAL A 229 -50.19 10.04 0.01
CA VAL A 229 -50.95 9.43 1.11
C VAL A 229 -51.20 7.99 0.66
N GLU A 230 -50.48 7.04 1.28
CA GLU A 230 -50.54 5.59 0.99
C GLU A 230 -50.13 5.17 -0.44
N PRO A 231 -48.86 5.36 -0.85
CA PRO A 231 -48.37 4.84 -2.11
C PRO A 231 -48.34 3.30 -2.07
N ASN A 232 -48.59 2.68 -3.23
CA ASN A 232 -48.31 1.27 -3.40
C ASN A 232 -46.78 1.05 -3.29
N ILE A 233 -46.33 -0.01 -2.62
CA ILE A 233 -44.90 -0.28 -2.36
C ILE A 233 -44.09 -0.35 -3.67
N ALA A 234 -44.73 -0.77 -4.77
CA ALA A 234 -44.10 -0.79 -6.09
C ALA A 234 -43.70 0.60 -6.59
N ASP A 235 -44.49 1.63 -6.26
CA ASP A 235 -44.39 3.00 -6.77
C ASP A 235 -43.84 3.99 -5.73
N ASP A 236 -43.58 3.54 -4.50
CA ASP A 236 -43.01 4.36 -3.42
C ASP A 236 -41.50 4.57 -3.64
N GLU A 237 -41.16 5.70 -4.25
CA GLU A 237 -39.78 6.08 -4.49
C GLU A 237 -38.96 6.19 -3.18
N ALA A 238 -39.55 6.73 -2.11
CA ALA A 238 -38.88 6.89 -0.83
C ALA A 238 -38.55 5.53 -0.20
N TYR A 239 -39.47 4.57 -0.28
CA TYR A 239 -39.24 3.19 0.17
C TYR A 239 -38.04 2.54 -0.55
N HIS A 240 -37.98 2.64 -1.88
CA HIS A 240 -36.89 2.06 -2.66
C HIS A 240 -35.54 2.73 -2.37
N ILE A 241 -35.53 4.05 -2.17
CA ILE A 241 -34.32 4.80 -1.77
C ILE A 241 -33.84 4.34 -0.39
N ILE A 242 -34.73 4.21 0.59
CA ILE A 242 -34.38 3.75 1.95
C ILE A 242 -33.80 2.33 1.90
N ILE A 243 -34.41 1.42 1.13
CA ILE A 243 -33.86 0.07 0.93
C ILE A 243 -32.47 0.13 0.28
N GLY A 244 -32.27 1.01 -0.70
CA GLY A 244 -30.96 1.29 -1.30
C GLY A 244 -29.93 1.71 -0.26
N CYS A 245 -30.27 2.68 0.59
CA CYS A 245 -29.43 3.15 1.69
C CYS A 245 -29.08 2.02 2.67
N ILE A 246 -30.04 1.18 3.07
CA ILE A 246 -29.79 0.04 3.97
C ILE A 246 -28.83 -0.97 3.32
N LYS A 247 -28.99 -1.24 2.02
CA LYS A 247 -28.09 -2.13 1.27
C LYS A 247 -26.68 -1.54 1.22
N SER A 248 -26.53 -0.25 0.91
CA SER A 248 -25.24 0.45 0.87
C SER A 248 -24.58 0.48 2.25
N TYR A 249 -25.36 0.70 3.32
CA TYR A 249 -24.87 0.66 4.70
C TYR A 249 -24.31 -0.71 5.07
N LYS A 250 -25.05 -1.79 4.77
CA LYS A 250 -24.58 -3.16 5.01
C LYS A 250 -23.30 -3.49 4.23
N ARG A 251 -23.19 -3.01 2.99
CA ARG A 251 -21.96 -3.15 2.19
C ARG A 251 -20.80 -2.40 2.83
N ALA A 252 -20.99 -1.13 3.21
CA ALA A 252 -19.98 -0.33 3.89
C ALA A 252 -19.51 -1.00 5.18
N LEU A 253 -20.42 -1.52 6.00
CA LEU A 253 -20.09 -2.22 7.24
C LEU A 253 -19.26 -3.49 6.98
N THR A 254 -19.61 -4.25 5.93
CA THR A 254 -18.86 -5.46 5.54
C THR A 254 -17.45 -5.09 5.10
N LEU A 255 -17.30 -4.05 4.29
CA LEU A 255 -15.98 -3.54 3.85
C LEU A 255 -15.15 -3.05 5.05
N VAL A 256 -15.76 -2.34 5.99
CA VAL A 256 -15.09 -1.87 7.22
C VAL A 256 -14.63 -3.04 8.07
N LEU A 257 -15.47 -4.04 8.31
CA LEU A 257 -15.11 -5.21 9.12
C LEU A 257 -13.97 -6.02 8.47
N VAL A 258 -14.00 -6.18 7.15
CA VAL A 258 -12.95 -6.87 6.41
C VAL A 258 -11.66 -6.04 6.38
N ALA A 259 -11.75 -4.71 6.28
CA ALA A 259 -10.61 -3.80 6.36
C ALA A 259 -10.03 -3.68 7.79
N SER A 260 -10.86 -3.70 8.83
CA SER A 260 -10.44 -3.60 10.23
C SER A 260 -9.73 -4.86 10.70
N LEU A 261 -10.14 -6.04 10.22
CA LEU A 261 -9.41 -7.30 10.43
C LEU A 261 -8.03 -7.30 9.75
N ASN A 262 -7.81 -6.47 8.73
CA ASN A 262 -6.46 -6.24 8.17
C ASN A 262 -5.65 -5.24 9.00
N VAL A 263 -6.30 -4.35 9.78
CA VAL A 263 -5.66 -3.32 10.62
C VAL A 263 -5.35 -3.84 12.03
N GLU A 264 -6.08 -4.83 12.56
CA GLU A 264 -5.81 -5.37 13.91
C GLU A 264 -4.43 -6.08 14.01
N MET A 265 -3.79 -6.44 12.90
CA MET A 265 -2.37 -6.87 12.88
C MET A 265 -1.36 -5.71 12.83
N HIS A 266 -1.81 -4.46 12.72
CA HIS A 266 -0.96 -3.26 12.75
C HIS A 266 -0.80 -2.65 14.14
N VAL A 267 -1.52 -3.14 15.15
CA VAL A 267 -1.59 -2.54 16.49
C VAL A 267 -1.07 -3.48 17.60
N VAL A 268 -0.41 -4.59 17.24
CA VAL A 268 0.26 -5.49 18.20
C VAL A 268 1.76 -5.48 17.99
#